data_AF-A0A3N5XPY7-F1
#
_entry.id   AF-A0A3N5XPY7-F1
#
_cell.length_a   1.000
_cell.length_b   1.000
_cell.length_c   1.000
_cell.angle_alpha   90.00
_cell.angle_beta   90.00
_cell.angle_gamma   90.00
#
_symmetry.space_group_name_H-M   'P 1'
#
loop_
_entity.id
_entity.type
_entity.pdbx_description
1 polymer ?
#
loop_
_entity_poly.entity_id
_entity_poly.type
_entity_poly.pdbx_seq_one_letter_code
_entity_poly.pdbx_strand_id
1 'polypeptide(L)'
;MNRGKGGCVVKRFFNFFKYGHKGFTLIELLVVISILGVLAAVVVLNITRYIGAGKEQASATELANVQTAVSAYMYDHTESVYSGPSSIGPTGSGALSPYFLGNPSGSYNIDTTGKVTAAP
;
A
#
# COMPACT_ATOMS: atom_id res chain seq x y z
N MET A 1 -7.77 -0.04 -52.32
CA MET A 1 -6.56 0.78 -52.12
C MET A 1 -6.38 1.03 -50.63
N ASN A 2 -5.15 0.90 -50.14
CA ASN A 2 -4.61 1.36 -48.85
C ASN A 2 -4.58 0.37 -47.67
N ARG A 3 -3.41 0.36 -47.01
CA ARG A 3 -2.74 -0.77 -46.37
C ARG A 3 -2.79 -0.66 -44.85
N GLY A 4 -2.91 -1.80 -44.17
CA GLY A 4 -2.79 -1.93 -42.73
C GLY A 4 -1.45 -1.44 -42.18
N LYS A 5 -1.50 -0.63 -41.11
CA LYS A 5 -0.35 -0.25 -40.29
C LYS A 5 -0.69 -0.45 -38.81
N GLY A 6 -0.55 -1.68 -38.32
CA GLY A 6 -0.73 -2.05 -36.91
C GLY A 6 0.58 -2.31 -36.13
N GLY A 7 1.75 -2.20 -36.76
CA GLY A 7 3.03 -2.66 -36.16
C GLY A 7 3.97 -1.58 -35.61
N CYS A 8 3.52 -0.32 -35.44
CA CYS A 8 4.44 0.81 -35.25
C CYS A 8 5.10 0.91 -33.85
N VAL A 9 4.57 0.24 -32.82
CA VAL A 9 5.02 0.46 -31.43
C VAL A 9 6.27 -0.37 -31.08
N VAL A 10 6.31 -1.65 -31.46
CA VAL A 10 7.42 -2.57 -31.15
C VAL A 10 8.74 -2.13 -31.81
N LYS A 11 8.64 -1.51 -33.00
CA LYS A 11 9.82 -1.09 -33.79
C LYS A 11 10.60 0.06 -33.17
N ARG A 12 9.97 0.84 -32.27
CA ARG A 12 10.64 1.98 -31.61
C ARG A 12 11.49 1.57 -30.41
N PHE A 13 11.14 0.48 -29.71
CA PHE A 13 11.90 -0.01 -28.54
C PHE A 13 13.24 -0.69 -28.92
N PHE A 14 13.27 -1.45 -30.02
CA PHE A 14 14.49 -2.16 -30.43
C PHE A 14 15.55 -1.26 -31.09
N ASN A 15 15.19 -0.03 -31.49
CA ASN A 15 16.12 0.87 -32.16
C ASN A 15 17.03 1.67 -31.19
N PHE A 16 16.91 1.43 -29.88
CA PHE A 16 17.78 2.02 -28.85
C PHE A 16 19.05 1.19 -28.57
N PHE A 17 19.14 -0.03 -29.12
CA PHE A 17 20.26 -0.94 -28.90
C PHE A 17 21.37 -0.86 -29.99
N LYS A 18 21.44 0.21 -30.79
CA LYS A 18 22.65 0.48 -31.60
C LYS A 18 23.76 1.03 -30.70
N TYR A 19 24.42 0.15 -29.96
CA TYR A 19 25.65 0.45 -29.23
C TYR A 19 26.82 0.64 -30.21
N GLY A 20 27.50 1.78 -30.12
CA GLY A 20 28.77 2.05 -30.78
C GLY A 20 29.91 1.28 -30.11
N HIS A 21 30.88 0.84 -30.93
CA HIS A 21 32.00 0.00 -30.53
C HIS A 21 32.93 0.62 -29.46
N LYS A 22 32.95 -0.01 -28.28
CA LYS A 22 34.14 -0.47 -27.50
C LYS A 22 33.62 -1.36 -26.36
N GLY A 23 34.08 -2.61 -26.33
CA GLY A 23 33.38 -3.74 -25.72
C GLY A 23 33.54 -3.86 -24.21
N PHE A 24 32.42 -4.02 -23.52
CA PHE A 24 32.35 -4.82 -22.30
C PHE A 24 32.60 -6.28 -22.69
N THR A 25 33.41 -7.00 -21.91
CA THR A 25 33.60 -8.43 -22.13
C THR A 25 32.30 -9.18 -21.83
N LEU A 26 31.99 -10.24 -22.59
CA LEU A 26 30.80 -11.06 -22.31
C LEU A 26 30.87 -11.69 -20.92
N ILE A 27 32.07 -11.96 -20.43
CA ILE A 27 32.29 -12.52 -19.09
C ILE A 27 32.00 -11.51 -17.97
N GLU A 28 32.30 -10.22 -18.17
CA GLU A 28 31.92 -9.16 -17.22
C GLU A 28 30.41 -9.08 -17.07
N LEU A 29 29.65 -9.16 -18.17
CA LEU A 29 28.20 -9.13 -18.08
C LEU A 29 27.65 -10.42 -17.46
N LEU A 30 28.26 -11.58 -17.78
CA LEU A 30 27.85 -12.88 -17.27
C LEU A 30 27.98 -12.98 -15.74
N VAL A 31 29.10 -12.55 -15.16
CA VAL A 31 29.29 -12.61 -13.71
C VAL A 31 28.39 -11.62 -12.96
N VAL A 32 28.05 -10.49 -13.58
CA VAL A 32 27.16 -9.50 -12.96
C VAL A 32 25.74 -10.04 -12.88
N ILE A 33 25.19 -10.56 -13.98
CA ILE A 33 23.84 -11.11 -13.96
C ILE A 33 23.74 -12.37 -13.10
N SER A 34 24.83 -13.14 -12.95
CA SER A 34 24.83 -14.31 -12.07
C SER A 34 24.73 -13.91 -10.60
N ILE A 35 25.50 -12.91 -10.15
CA ILE A 35 25.41 -12.39 -8.79
C ILE A 35 24.05 -11.70 -8.57
N LEU A 36 23.58 -10.88 -9.51
CA LEU A 36 22.25 -10.26 -9.42
C LEU A 36 21.13 -11.29 -9.36
N GLY A 37 21.25 -12.41 -10.08
CA GLY A 37 20.31 -13.53 -10.02
C GLY A 37 20.24 -14.16 -8.63
N VAL A 38 21.40 -14.43 -8.01
CA VAL A 38 21.47 -15.00 -6.65
C VAL A 38 20.91 -14.02 -5.61
N LEU A 39 21.29 -12.73 -5.70
CA LEU A 39 20.80 -11.70 -4.76
C LEU A 39 19.28 -11.51 -4.89
N ALA A 40 18.75 -11.45 -6.11
CA ALA A 40 17.32 -11.30 -6.34
C ALA A 40 16.51 -12.47 -5.76
N ALA A 41 16.99 -13.70 -5.90
CA ALA A 41 16.31 -14.88 -5.37
C ALA A 41 16.14 -14.83 -3.84
N VAL A 42 17.16 -14.39 -3.10
CA VAL A 42 17.09 -14.29 -1.63
C VAL A 42 16.17 -13.15 -1.18
N VAL A 43 16.22 -12.00 -1.87
CA VAL A 43 15.41 -10.82 -1.51
C VAL A 43 13.91 -11.09 -1.65
N VAL A 44 13.48 -11.80 -2.70
CA VAL A 44 12.07 -12.08 -2.96
C VAL A 44 11.41 -12.90 -1.84
N LEU A 45 12.12 -13.87 -1.27
CA LEU A 45 11.58 -14.66 -0.15
C LEU A 45 11.45 -13.84 1.13
N ASN A 46 12.31 -12.83 1.31
CA ASN A 46 12.33 -12.03 2.52
C ASN A 46 11.26 -10.93 2.52
N ILE A 47 11.08 -10.24 1.38
CA ILE A 47 10.20 -9.08 1.29
C ILE A 47 8.73 -9.39 1.58
N THR A 48 8.23 -10.58 1.23
CA THR A 48 6.84 -10.98 1.47
C THR A 48 6.47 -10.93 2.96
N ARG A 49 7.40 -11.33 3.85
CA ARG A 49 7.18 -11.30 5.30
C ARG A 49 7.18 -9.87 5.84
N TYR A 50 8.10 -9.03 5.35
CA TYR A 50 8.18 -7.62 5.75
C TYR A 50 6.94 -6.83 5.34
N ILE A 51 6.39 -7.09 4.16
CA ILE A 51 5.13 -6.45 3.72
C ILE A 51 3.98 -6.86 4.63
N GLY A 52 3.89 -8.14 5.02
CA GLY A 52 2.87 -8.63 5.95
C GLY A 52 2.94 -7.93 7.31
N ALA A 53 4.13 -7.91 7.93
CA ALA A 53 4.34 -7.24 9.21
C ALA A 53 4.09 -5.72 9.14
N GLY A 54 4.46 -5.09 8.02
CA GLY A 54 4.18 -3.67 7.79
C GLY A 54 2.69 -3.35 7.73
N LYS A 55 1.88 -4.22 7.11
CA LYS A 55 0.42 -4.07 7.07
C LYS A 55 -0.21 -4.27 8.45
N GLU A 56 0.26 -5.25 9.22
CA GLU A 56 -0.22 -5.50 10.58
C GLU A 56 0.08 -4.30 11.49
N GLN A 57 1.30 -3.78 11.44
CA GLN A 57 1.70 -2.60 12.21
C GLN A 57 0.93 -1.34 11.79
N ALA A 58 0.68 -1.16 10.49
CA ALA A 58 -0.14 -0.06 9.99
C ALA A 58 -1.57 -0.15 10.51
N SER A 59 -2.19 -1.34 10.46
CA SER A 59 -3.54 -1.58 10.99
C SER A 59 -3.62 -1.34 12.51
N ALA A 60 -2.62 -1.78 13.27
CA ALA A 60 -2.56 -1.52 14.71
C ALA A 60 -2.47 -0.01 15.02
N THR A 61 -1.68 0.73 14.24
CA THR A 61 -1.54 2.19 14.37
C THR A 61 -2.85 2.91 14.01
N GLU A 62 -3.50 2.48 12.94
CA GLU A 62 -4.81 3.00 12.55
C GLU A 62 -5.87 2.73 13.62
N LEU A 63 -5.93 1.53 14.19
CA LEU A 63 -6.86 1.20 15.27
C LEU A 63 -6.69 2.16 16.45
N ALA A 64 -5.45 2.46 16.83
CA ALA A 64 -5.15 3.43 17.89
C ALA A 64 -5.63 4.84 17.52
N ASN A 65 -5.40 5.28 16.28
CA ASN A 65 -5.87 6.58 15.81
C ASN A 65 -7.41 6.66 15.82
N VAL A 66 -8.10 5.60 15.41
CA VAL A 66 -9.57 5.52 15.45
C VAL A 66 -10.07 5.54 16.88
N GLN A 67 -9.42 4.81 17.79
CA GLN A 67 -9.74 4.85 19.21
C GLN A 67 -9.61 6.26 19.80
N THR A 68 -8.54 6.98 19.46
CA THR A 68 -8.35 8.37 19.90
C THR A 68 -9.44 9.29 19.37
N ALA A 69 -9.82 9.15 18.09
CA ALA A 69 -10.89 9.95 17.49
C ALA A 69 -12.26 9.69 18.13
N VAL A 70 -12.60 8.42 18.42
CA VAL A 70 -13.83 8.05 19.13
C VAL A 70 -13.85 8.65 20.53
N SER A 71 -12.75 8.55 21.27
CA SER A 71 -12.65 9.12 22.62
C SER A 71 -12.80 10.65 22.59
N ALA A 72 -12.23 11.34 21.60
CA ALA A 72 -12.38 12.78 21.43
C ALA A 72 -13.83 13.17 21.11
N TYR A 73 -14.51 12.43 20.22
CA TYR A 73 -15.92 12.64 19.92
C TYR A 73 -16.80 12.50 21.16
N MET A 74 -16.62 11.42 21.94
CA MET A 74 -17.40 11.17 23.16
C MET A 74 -17.16 12.25 24.21
N TYR A 75 -15.93 12.77 24.30
CA TYR A 75 -15.59 13.88 25.18
C TYR A 75 -16.35 15.16 24.81
N ASP A 76 -16.34 15.54 23.53
CA ASP A 76 -17.02 16.75 23.05
C ASP A 76 -18.55 16.65 23.18
N HIS A 77 -19.12 15.46 23.01
CA HIS A 77 -20.57 15.25 23.09
C HIS A 77 -21.06 14.92 24.51
N THR A 78 -20.17 14.86 25.50
CA THR A 78 -20.47 14.50 26.89
C THR A 78 -21.23 13.16 27.01
N GLU A 79 -20.95 12.24 26.09
CA GLU A 79 -21.65 10.95 25.98
C GLU A 79 -20.96 9.88 26.85
N SER A 80 -21.72 9.22 27.73
CA SER A 80 -21.28 8.01 28.42
C SER A 80 -21.50 6.73 27.60
N VAL A 81 -22.28 6.85 26.52
CA VAL A 81 -22.58 5.80 25.55
C VAL A 81 -22.37 6.37 24.17
N TYR A 82 -21.50 5.74 23.39
CA TYR A 82 -21.19 6.17 22.04
C TYR A 82 -22.43 6.07 21.14
N SER A 83 -22.87 7.21 20.59
CA SER A 83 -24.05 7.31 19.73
C SER A 83 -23.72 7.56 18.26
N GLY A 84 -22.44 7.50 17.88
CA GLY A 84 -21.97 7.66 16.51
C GLY A 84 -22.13 6.41 15.63
N PRO A 85 -21.60 6.42 14.40
CA PRO A 85 -21.62 5.24 13.53
C PRO A 85 -20.87 4.08 14.17
N SER A 86 -21.50 2.90 14.22
CA SER A 86 -20.94 1.67 14.81
C SER A 86 -19.86 1.01 13.95
N SER A 87 -19.67 1.50 12.73
CA SER A 87 -18.56 1.12 11.85
C SER A 87 -17.98 2.34 11.14
N ILE A 88 -16.67 2.31 10.98
CA ILE A 88 -15.88 3.27 10.24
C ILE A 88 -15.10 2.53 9.17
N GLY A 89 -14.86 3.17 8.04
CA GLY A 89 -14.04 2.59 7.00
C GLY A 89 -13.53 3.60 6.00
N PRO A 90 -12.91 3.09 4.90
CA PRO A 90 -12.28 3.93 3.89
C PRO A 90 -13.26 4.79 3.11
N THR A 91 -14.54 4.42 3.08
CA THR A 91 -15.60 5.17 2.39
C THR A 91 -16.20 6.30 3.23
N GLY A 92 -15.76 6.49 4.47
CA GLY A 92 -16.21 7.61 5.30
C GLY A 92 -16.17 7.32 6.81
N SER A 93 -15.88 8.35 7.59
CA SER A 93 -15.85 8.28 9.06
C SER A 93 -17.11 8.86 9.73
N GLY A 94 -18.13 9.23 8.94
CA GLY A 94 -19.40 9.78 9.44
C GLY A 94 -19.21 10.96 10.39
N ALA A 95 -19.89 10.90 11.55
CA ALA A 95 -19.80 11.92 12.60
C ALA A 95 -18.38 12.11 13.17
N LEU A 96 -17.48 11.15 12.95
CA LEU A 96 -16.10 11.23 13.41
C LEU A 96 -15.17 11.91 12.40
N SER A 97 -15.64 12.26 11.21
CA SER A 97 -14.84 12.96 10.18
C SER A 97 -14.06 14.19 10.68
N PRO A 98 -14.56 15.03 11.62
CA PRO A 98 -13.80 16.16 12.15
C PRO A 98 -12.60 15.78 13.02
N TYR A 99 -12.61 14.54 13.54
CA TYR A 99 -11.61 14.03 14.49
C TYR A 99 -10.50 13.22 13.80
N PHE A 100 -10.51 13.16 12.46
CA PHE A 100 -9.52 12.49 11.63
C PHE A 100 -8.85 13.45 10.66
N LEU A 101 -7.56 13.21 10.39
CA LEU A 101 -6.82 13.89 9.32
C LEU A 101 -7.05 13.25 7.94
N GLY A 102 -7.69 12.09 7.88
CA GLY A 102 -8.05 11.34 6.68
C GLY A 102 -8.81 10.06 7.03
N ASN A 103 -9.53 9.48 6.06
CA ASN A 103 -10.24 8.22 6.29
C ASN A 103 -9.25 7.07 6.50
N PRO A 104 -9.54 6.15 7.43
CA PRO A 104 -8.69 4.98 7.66
C PRO A 104 -8.70 4.06 6.43
N SER A 105 -7.61 3.31 6.22
CA SER A 105 -7.54 2.36 5.10
C SER A 105 -8.31 1.07 5.39
N GLY A 106 -8.37 0.67 6.66
CA GLY A 106 -9.16 -0.45 7.14
C GLY A 106 -10.57 -0.06 7.61
N SER A 107 -11.41 -1.08 7.79
CA SER A 107 -12.70 -0.94 8.46
C SER A 107 -12.57 -1.30 9.95
N TYR A 108 -13.27 -0.56 10.81
CA TYR A 108 -13.23 -0.72 12.25
C TYR A 108 -14.64 -0.65 12.82
N ASN A 109 -14.94 -1.52 13.78
CA ASN A 109 -16.20 -1.54 14.52
C ASN A 109 -16.02 -0.83 15.85
N ILE A 110 -17.03 -0.07 16.26
CA ILE A 110 -17.05 0.72 17.49
C ILE A 110 -18.23 0.23 18.32
N ASP A 111 -17.97 -0.18 19.56
CA ASP A 111 -19.03 -0.59 20.49
C ASP A 111 -19.68 0.61 21.17
N THR A 112 -20.76 0.36 21.92
CA THR A 112 -21.50 1.39 22.66
C THR A 112 -20.69 2.04 23.79
N THR A 113 -19.54 1.47 24.16
CA THR A 113 -18.61 2.03 25.16
C THR A 113 -17.52 2.87 24.49
N GLY A 114 -17.51 2.95 23.16
CA GLY A 114 -16.48 3.65 22.39
C GLY A 114 -15.20 2.81 22.17
N LYS A 115 -15.21 1.52 22.47
CA LYS A 115 -14.07 0.63 22.20
C LYS A 115 -14.05 0.29 20.72
N VAL A 116 -12.88 0.44 20.11
CA VAL A 116 -12.65 0.16 18.70
C VAL A 116 -12.04 -1.23 18.52
N THR A 117 -12.55 -1.96 17.53
CA THR A 117 -12.05 -3.27 17.12
C THR A 117 -11.88 -3.30 15.61
N ALA A 118 -10.85 -4.00 15.12
CA ALA A 118 -10.72 -4.22 13.68
C ALA A 118 -11.93 -4.99 13.16
N ALA A 119 -12.52 -4.53 12.05
CA ALA A 119 -13.54 -5.29 11.36
C ALA A 119 -12.90 -6.50 10.65
N PRO A 120 -13.64 -7.62 10.50
CA PRO A 120 -13.14 -8.81 9.81
C PRO A 120 -12.82 -8.57 8.33
#